data_AF-A0A410MJB3-F1
#
_entry.id   AF-A0A410MJB3-F1
#
_cell.length_a   1.000
_cell.length_b   1.000
_cell.length_c   1.000
_cell.angle_alpha   90.00
_cell.angle_beta   90.00
_cell.angle_gamma   90.00
#
_symmetry.space_group_name_H-M   'P 1'
#
loop_
_entity.id
_entity.type
_entity.pdbx_description
1 polymer ?
#
loop_
_entity_poly.entity_id
_entity_poly.type
_entity_poly.pdbx_seq_one_letter_code
_entity_poly.pdbx_strand_id
1 'polypeptide(L)'
;MKEKHIQIEGYEGLYEITNSGRVYSNRSGKYLTRCNDEYGFHVVKLTNNSGDKHNYKVFDLWKKAFPSEQPIEFKGALNVKYGKGCSIL
;
A
#
# COMPACT_ATOMS: atom_id res chain seq x y z
N MET A 1 12.43 15.46 5.92
CA MET A 1 10.98 15.39 6.23
C MET A 1 10.69 13.98 6.71
N LYS A 2 10.09 13.79 7.90
CA LYS A 2 9.78 12.43 8.40
C LYS A 2 8.56 11.90 7.64
N GLU A 3 8.63 10.68 7.09
CA GLU A 3 7.46 10.01 6.52
C GLU A 3 6.42 9.80 7.64
N LYS A 4 5.15 10.08 7.34
CA LYS A 4 4.03 9.84 8.27
C LYS A 4 3.48 8.44 8.00
N HIS A 5 3.14 7.72 9.06
CA HIS A 5 2.57 6.38 9.00
C HIS A 5 1.19 6.43 9.67
N ILE A 6 0.16 5.90 8.99
CA ILE A 6 -1.20 5.82 9.52
C ILE A 6 -1.69 4.38 9.39
N GLN A 7 -2.39 3.88 10.41
CA GLN A 7 -2.97 2.53 10.36
C GLN A 7 -4.10 2.45 9.33
N ILE A 8 -4.18 1.31 8.64
CA ILE A 8 -5.24 1.10 7.66
C ILE A 8 -6.52 0.69 8.38
N GLU A 9 -7.61 1.42 8.15
CA GLU A 9 -8.93 1.13 8.73
C GLU A 9 -9.37 -0.31 8.38
N GLY A 10 -9.83 -1.06 9.38
CA GLY A 10 -10.17 -2.49 9.25
C GLY A 10 -8.98 -3.44 9.30
N TYR A 11 -7.75 -2.91 9.38
CA TYR A 11 -6.50 -3.66 9.50
C TYR A 11 -5.56 -3.06 10.56
N GLU A 12 -6.14 -2.43 11.58
CA GLU A 12 -5.44 -1.78 12.67
C GLU A 12 -4.45 -2.74 13.34
N GLY A 13 -3.22 -2.26 13.59
CA GLY A 13 -2.13 -3.06 14.14
C GLY A 13 -1.48 -4.06 13.17
N LEU A 14 -2.10 -4.37 12.02
CA LEU A 14 -1.56 -5.31 11.03
C LEU A 14 -0.81 -4.60 9.90
N TYR A 15 -1.41 -3.54 9.37
CA TYR A 15 -0.87 -2.78 8.26
C TYR A 15 -0.97 -1.28 8.49
N GLU A 16 0.04 -0.58 7.99
CA GLU A 16 0.14 0.87 8.01
C GLU A 16 0.40 1.37 6.60
N ILE A 17 -0.02 2.59 6.29
CA ILE A 17 0.23 3.25 5.02
C ILE A 17 0.94 4.57 5.26
N THR A 18 1.97 4.85 4.45
CA THR A 18 2.73 6.10 4.54
C THR A 18 2.09 7.20 3.71
N ASN A 19 2.40 8.47 4.02
CA ASN A 19 1.96 9.60 3.20
C ASN A 19 2.47 9.53 1.76
N SER A 20 3.57 8.82 1.51
CA SER A 20 4.08 8.55 0.16
C SER A 20 3.28 7.47 -0.60
N GLY A 21 2.41 6.71 0.10
CA GLY A 21 1.62 5.62 -0.47
C GLY A 21 2.24 4.22 -0.30
N ARG A 22 3.24 4.05 0.57
CA ARG A 22 3.83 2.72 0.85
C ARG A 22 3.03 2.00 1.92
N VAL A 23 2.73 0.72 1.72
CA VAL A 23 2.05 -0.10 2.74
C VAL A 23 3.11 -0.87 3.52
N TYR A 24 3.14 -0.68 4.84
CA TYR A 24 4.00 -1.40 5.77
C TYR A 24 3.21 -2.53 6.43
N SER A 25 3.80 -3.72 6.51
CA SER A 25 3.26 -4.82 7.29
C SER A 25 3.95 -4.89 8.63
N ASN A 26 3.21 -4.64 9.70
CA ASN A 26 3.72 -4.71 11.07
C ASN A 26 4.07 -6.15 11.45
N ARG A 27 3.31 -7.14 10.94
CA ARG A 27 3.57 -8.57 11.16
C ARG A 27 4.93 -9.03 10.60
N SER A 28 5.30 -8.55 9.42
CA SER A 28 6.54 -8.96 8.75
C SER A 28 7.69 -7.97 8.92
N GLY A 29 7.42 -6.78 9.46
CA GLY A 29 8.39 -5.70 9.61
C GLY A 29 8.91 -5.14 8.28
N LYS A 30 8.12 -5.23 7.21
CA LYS A 30 8.55 -4.93 5.84
C LYS A 30 7.47 -4.17 5.07
N TYR A 31 7.90 -3.32 4.14
CA TYR A 31 7.00 -2.72 3.16
C TYR A 31 6.52 -3.77 2.15
N LEU A 32 5.22 -3.80 1.88
CA LEU A 32 4.61 -4.66 0.89
C LEU A 32 4.98 -4.13 -0.49
N THR A 33 5.95 -4.77 -1.12
CA THR A 33 6.36 -4.44 -2.48
C THR A 33 5.98 -5.54 -3.48
N ARG A 34 5.46 -5.15 -4.65
CA ARG A 34 5.27 -6.04 -5.80
C ARG A 34 6.45 -5.81 -6.74
N CYS A 35 7.29 -6.82 -6.93
CA CYS A 35 8.50 -6.89 -7.78
C CYS A 35 9.16 -5.55 -8.14
N ASN A 36 10.29 -5.24 -7.49
CA ASN A 36 11.32 -4.28 -7.93
C ASN A 36 10.87 -2.89 -8.40
N ASP A 37 9.64 -2.49 -8.15
CA ASP A 37 9.14 -1.15 -8.43
C ASP A 37 8.98 -0.45 -7.08
N GLU A 38 9.88 0.48 -6.76
CA GLU A 38 9.95 1.19 -5.47
C GLU A 38 8.62 1.87 -5.07
N TYR A 39 7.69 2.01 -6.02
CA TYR A 39 6.38 2.64 -5.87
C TYR A 39 5.22 1.88 -6.58
N GLY A 40 5.46 0.67 -7.09
CA GLY A 40 4.57 -0.02 -8.03
C GLY A 40 3.38 -0.78 -7.41
N PHE A 41 2.93 -0.39 -6.22
CA PHE A 41 1.84 -1.10 -5.54
C PHE A 41 0.52 -0.48 -5.95
N HIS A 42 0.02 -0.84 -7.14
CA HIS A 42 -1.32 -0.41 -7.53
C HIS A 42 -2.39 -1.12 -6.70
N VAL A 43 -2.21 -2.42 -6.48
CA VAL A 43 -3.11 -3.28 -5.69
C VAL A 43 -2.27 -4.04 -4.67
N VAL A 44 -2.72 -4.03 -3.41
CA VAL A 44 -2.17 -4.84 -2.33
C VAL A 44 -3.21 -5.85 -1.87
N LYS A 45 -2.72 -7.04 -1.53
CA LYS A 45 -3.53 -8.06 -0.87
C LYS A 45 -3.32 -7.93 0.63
N LEU A 46 -4.34 -7.48 1.34
CA LEU A 46 -4.33 -7.40 2.80
C LEU A 46 -5.06 -8.62 3.36
N THR A 47 -4.55 -9.13 4.49
CA THR A 47 -5.17 -10.23 5.23
C THR A 47 -5.67 -9.71 6.56
N ASN A 48 -6.96 -9.83 6.85
CA ASN A 48 -7.52 -9.36 8.12
C ASN A 48 -7.14 -10.32 9.27
N ASN A 49 -7.52 -9.98 10.49
CA ASN A 49 -7.21 -10.83 11.65
C ASN A 49 -7.94 -12.19 11.61
N SER A 50 -9.07 -12.28 10.90
CA SER A 50 -9.84 -13.50 10.67
C SER A 50 -9.21 -14.43 9.61
N GLY A 51 -8.23 -13.94 8.84
CA GLY A 51 -7.56 -14.69 7.77
C GLY A 51 -8.14 -14.45 6.36
N ASP A 52 -9.18 -13.63 6.21
CA ASP A 52 -9.75 -13.26 4.92
C ASP A 52 -8.79 -12.35 4.15
N LYS A 53 -8.67 -12.61 2.86
CA LYS A 53 -7.72 -11.92 1.97
C LYS A 53 -8.49 -11.09 0.97
N HIS A 54 -8.32 -9.77 1.03
CA HIS A 54 -8.94 -8.85 0.10
C HIS A 54 -7.90 -8.02 -0.65
N ASN A 55 -8.16 -7.81 -1.94
CA ASN A 55 -7.33 -6.96 -2.78
C ASN A 55 -7.87 -5.53 -2.73
N TYR A 56 -7.04 -4.57 -2.37
CA TYR A 56 -7.39 -3.16 -2.33
C TYR A 56 -6.47 -2.35 -3.22
N LYS A 57 -7.01 -1.29 -3.83
CA LYS A 57 -6.19 -0.28 -4.49
C LYS A 57 -5.47 0.53 -3.43
N VAL A 58 -4.15 0.64 -3.54
CA VAL A 58 -3.35 1.38 -2.55
C VAL A 58 -3.73 2.85 -2.53
N PHE A 59 -4.05 3.44 -3.68
CA PHE A 59 -4.55 4.81 -3.75
C PHE A 59 -5.84 5.03 -2.95
N ASP A 60 -6.75 4.06 -2.94
CA ASP A 60 -8.01 4.16 -2.19
C ASP A 60 -7.76 4.10 -0.68
N LEU A 61 -6.91 3.16 -0.25
CA LEU A 61 -6.45 3.07 1.14
C LEU A 61 -5.74 4.35 1.59
N TRP A 62 -4.87 4.89 0.73
CA TRP A 62 -4.13 6.12 0.98
C TRP A 62 -5.06 7.31 1.11
N LYS A 63 -6.03 7.46 0.20
CA LYS A 63 -7.01 8.55 0.23
C LYS A 63 -7.91 8.48 1.47
N LYS A 64 -8.23 7.28 1.95
CA LYS A 64 -8.95 7.09 3.22
C LYS A 64 -8.11 7.48 4.43
N ALA A 65 -6.83 7.10 4.44
CA ALA A 65 -5.91 7.42 5.54
C ALA A 65 -5.50 8.90 5.57
N PHE A 66 -5.39 9.52 4.38
CA PHE A 66 -4.92 10.89 4.18
C PHE A 66 -5.93 11.70 3.34
N PRO A 67 -7.16 11.93 3.83
CA PRO A 67 -8.20 12.62 3.06
C PRO A 67 -7.86 14.09 2.77
N SER A 68 -7.01 14.70 3.59
CA SER A 68 -6.58 16.10 3.46
C SER A 68 -5.29 16.28 2.66
N GLU A 69 -4.58 15.19 2.31
CA GLU A 69 -3.35 15.28 1.52
C GLU A 69 -3.69 15.37 0.02
N GLN A 70 -2.88 16.12 -0.72
CA GLN A 70 -3.09 16.26 -2.16
C GLN A 70 -2.60 15.01 -2.91
N PRO A 71 -3.28 14.56 -3.97
CA PRO A 71 -2.88 13.37 -4.74
C PRO A 71 -1.46 13.41 -5.30
N ILE A 72 -0.84 14.60 -5.38
CA ILE A 72 0.55 14.78 -5.79
C ILE A 72 1.57 14.22 -4.78
N GLU A 73 1.18 14.11 -3.50
CA GLU A 73 2.00 13.51 -2.46
C GLU A 73 2.06 11.98 -2.58
N PHE A 74 1.05 11.39 -3.24
CA PHE A 74 1.01 9.97 -3.52
C PHE A 74 2.01 9.62 -4.63
N LYS A 75 3.08 8.94 -4.26
CA LYS A 75 4.15 8.53 -5.20
C LYS A 75 3.87 7.17 -5.86
N GLY A 76 2.81 6.49 -5.46
CA GLY A 76 2.45 5.16 -5.97
C GLY A 76 1.86 5.17 -7.38
N ALA A 77 1.71 3.98 -7.96
CA ALA A 77 1.08 3.81 -9.27
C ALA A 77 -0.43 4.12 -9.24
N LEU A 78 -0.82 5.27 -9.83
CA LEU A 78 -2.23 5.69 -9.98
C LEU A 78 -3.00 4.87 -11.02
N ASN A 79 -2.32 4.42 -12.08
CA ASN A 79 -2.90 3.61 -13.14
C ASN A 79 -2.49 2.14 -12.99
N VAL A 80 -3.40 1.22 -13.32
CA VAL A 80 -3.06 -0.21 -13.43
C VAL A 80 -2.06 -0.34 -14.58
N LYS A 81 -0.77 -0.46 -14.26
CA LYS A 81 0.17 -1.01 -15.22
C LYS A 81 -0.08 -2.51 -15.27
N TYR A 82 -0.87 -2.97 -16.24
CA TYR A 82 -0.87 -4.37 -16.66
C TYR A 82 0.46 -4.64 -17.39
N GLY A 83 1.56 -4.59 -16.63
CA GLY A 83 2.88 -5.01 -17.10
C GLY A 83 3.01 -6.51 -16.89
N LYS A 84 3.50 -7.21 -17.92
CA LYS A 84 3.80 -8.64 -17.96
C LYS A 84 4.18 -9.20 -16.59
N GLY A 85 3.62 -10.36 -16.24
CA GLY A 85 3.91 -11.05 -14.98
C GLY A 85 5.38 -11.00 -14.65
N CYS A 86 5.72 -10.84 -13.36
CA CYS A 86 7.11 -10.85 -12.90
C CYS A 86 7.84 -12.05 -13.51
N SER A 87 8.60 -11.82 -14.56
CA SER A 87 9.67 -12.73 -14.94
C SER A 87 10.78 -12.44 -13.95
N ILE A 88 10.85 -13.28 -12.92
CA ILE A 88 12.08 -13.51 -12.18
C ILE A 88 13.10 -13.90 -13.27
N LEU A 89 14.04 -13.00 -13.56
CA LEU A 89 15.28 -13.34 -14.25
C LEU A 89 16.18 -14.06 -13.25
#